data_AF-A0A428BE59-F1
#
_entry.id   AF-A0A428BE59-F1
#
_cell.length_a   1.000
_cell.length_b   1.000
_cell.length_c   1.000
_cell.angle_alpha   90.00
_cell.angle_beta   90.00
_cell.angle_gamma   90.00
#
_symmetry.space_group_name_H-M   'P 1'
#
loop_
_entity.id
_entity.type
_entity.pdbx_description
1 polymer ?
#
loop_
_entity_poly.entity_id
_entity_poly.type
_entity_poly.pdbx_seq_one_letter_code
_entity_poly.pdbx_strand_id
1 'polypeptide(L)'
;MIFEKDSRGKKKRIKYCTAKKIYSKDCEDLIKNAHTLSRGNNFKSLTDENSVYTFNEHVPIIFWNIDKIDSCYINQKVENQASAYPIYCNKHDTLIFKEIEQAGKSPFENTYIENIEYAIKSCSFELYYKVLNLKYLAYIFENEPLVLDRNFNNSYFLTQKYMFETNNVSNKLLDLHKKYFQKGYKFKKFKTVVINIPSKKIECTLSEMLKVDGINVFINMINCPLPKIIISWYDNGQVCNRDWEEWVNLILMNSTNIFFSNQFISGLDQYEKTYLYLNHRRTSELSQEQQNFLKINDKLLKGIINKLCNLSPF
;
A
#
# COMPACT_ATOMS: atom_id res chain seq x y z
N MET A 1 -10.57 3.42 9.68
CA MET A 1 -11.61 4.48 9.51
C MET A 1 -11.95 5.25 10.79
N ILE A 2 -11.64 4.73 12.00
CA ILE A 2 -11.85 5.47 13.27
C ILE A 2 -10.83 6.63 13.39
N PHE A 3 -9.55 6.39 13.04
CA PHE A 3 -8.50 7.43 13.05
C PHE A 3 -8.69 8.55 12.01
N GLU A 4 -9.35 8.27 10.88
CA GLU A 4 -9.74 9.33 9.95
C GLU A 4 -10.85 10.21 10.52
N LYS A 5 -11.80 9.63 11.28
CA LYS A 5 -12.91 10.40 11.85
C LYS A 5 -12.44 11.29 13.01
N ASP A 6 -11.56 10.79 13.88
CA ASP A 6 -11.07 11.57 15.03
C ASP A 6 -10.00 12.61 14.62
N SER A 7 -9.21 12.34 13.58
CA SER A 7 -8.28 13.35 13.03
C SER A 7 -8.97 14.46 12.22
N ARG A 8 -10.19 14.22 11.73
CA ARG A 8 -11.03 15.24 11.06
C ARG A 8 -11.66 16.23 12.04
N GLY A 9 -11.67 15.92 13.34
CA GLY A 9 -12.41 16.65 14.35
C GLY A 9 -11.94 18.09 14.63
N LYS A 10 -10.62 18.38 14.63
CA LYS A 10 -10.08 19.74 14.89
C LYS A 10 -8.54 19.81 14.79
N LYS A 11 -7.89 19.31 13.72
CA LYS A 11 -6.44 19.52 13.50
C LYS A 11 -6.14 19.82 12.02
N LYS A 12 -5.40 20.91 11.75
CA LYS A 12 -5.06 21.41 10.41
C LYS A 12 -4.59 20.26 9.49
N ARG A 13 -5.28 20.06 8.35
CA ARG A 13 -4.87 19.13 7.28
C ARG A 13 -3.38 19.36 6.95
N ILE A 14 -2.62 18.29 6.71
CA ILE A 14 -1.24 18.42 6.24
C ILE A 14 -1.30 19.11 4.89
N LYS A 15 -0.76 20.34 4.80
CA LYS A 15 -0.69 21.12 3.57
C LYS A 15 0.78 21.26 3.14
N TYR A 16 1.43 20.14 2.84
CA TYR A 16 2.82 20.13 2.35
C TYR A 16 2.97 19.28 1.10
N CYS A 17 3.46 19.89 0.01
CA CYS A 17 3.74 19.18 -1.23
C CYS A 17 5.15 18.60 -1.20
N THR A 18 5.27 17.27 -1.19
CA THR A 18 6.55 16.54 -1.18
C THR A 18 7.42 16.89 -2.39
N ALA A 19 6.82 17.17 -3.54
CA ALA A 19 7.52 17.54 -4.77
C ALA A 19 8.14 18.95 -4.76
N LYS A 20 7.73 19.85 -3.84
CA LYS A 20 8.12 21.27 -3.85
C LYS A 20 9.64 21.47 -3.86
N LYS A 21 10.39 20.67 -3.09
CA LYS A 21 11.86 20.76 -3.01
C LYS A 21 12.54 20.39 -4.33
N ILE A 22 11.98 19.45 -5.09
CA ILE A 22 12.57 18.92 -6.33
C ILE A 22 12.15 19.74 -7.55
N TYR A 23 10.89 20.20 -7.60
CA TYR A 23 10.32 20.89 -8.75
C TYR A 23 10.30 22.43 -8.65
N SER A 24 10.70 23.01 -7.49
CA SER A 24 10.78 24.46 -7.20
C SER A 24 9.42 25.18 -6.99
N LYS A 25 9.43 26.53 -6.86
CA LYS A 25 8.36 27.39 -6.26
C LYS A 25 6.98 27.35 -6.93
N ASP A 26 6.84 26.65 -8.04
CA ASP A 26 5.61 26.40 -8.81
C ASP A 26 4.57 25.53 -8.09
N CYS A 27 4.62 25.46 -6.76
CA CYS A 27 3.64 24.76 -5.96
C CYS A 27 2.44 25.69 -5.73
N GLU A 28 1.25 25.26 -6.13
CA GLU A 28 0.02 25.91 -5.67
C GLU A 28 -0.08 25.81 -4.13
N ASP A 29 -0.49 26.90 -3.47
CA ASP A 29 -0.57 27.00 -1.99
C ASP A 29 -1.60 26.05 -1.37
N LEU A 30 -2.49 25.46 -2.18
CA LEU A 30 -3.54 24.55 -1.74
C LEU A 30 -3.26 23.13 -2.23
N ILE A 31 -3.03 22.22 -1.27
CA ILE A 31 -3.29 20.79 -1.48
C ILE A 31 -4.81 20.62 -1.54
N LYS A 32 -5.38 20.82 -2.73
CA LYS A 32 -6.66 20.22 -3.06
C LYS A 32 -6.38 18.75 -3.33
N ASN A 33 -7.19 17.87 -2.74
CA ASN A 33 -7.09 16.41 -2.77
C ASN A 33 -6.34 15.88 -4.02
N ALA A 34 -5.02 15.67 -3.86
CA ALA A 34 -4.14 15.08 -4.87
C ALA A 34 -4.75 13.73 -5.31
N HIS A 35 -4.71 13.39 -6.60
CA HIS A 35 -5.51 12.32 -7.18
C HIS A 35 -5.25 11.01 -6.44
N THR A 36 -6.22 10.70 -5.60
CA THR A 36 -6.21 9.60 -4.68
C THR A 36 -6.39 8.33 -5.52
N LEU A 37 -5.66 7.27 -5.20
CA LEU A 37 -5.75 5.93 -5.80
C LEU A 37 -7.18 5.52 -6.21
N SER A 38 -8.19 5.94 -5.43
CA SER A 38 -9.64 5.78 -5.68
C SER A 38 -10.16 6.29 -7.03
N ARG A 39 -9.46 7.16 -7.77
CA ARG A 39 -9.87 7.65 -9.09
C ARG A 39 -9.20 6.91 -10.26
N GLY A 40 -8.14 6.14 -9.99
CA GLY A 40 -7.41 5.38 -11.01
C GLY A 40 -8.16 4.11 -11.45
N ASN A 41 -7.87 3.65 -12.66
CA ASN A 41 -8.52 2.47 -13.26
C ASN A 41 -8.32 1.19 -12.43
N ASN A 42 -7.19 1.06 -11.74
CA ASN A 42 -6.89 -0.11 -10.91
C ASN A 42 -7.85 -0.25 -9.72
N PHE A 43 -8.37 0.85 -9.17
CA PHE A 43 -9.34 0.79 -8.07
C PHE A 43 -10.76 0.59 -8.59
N LYS A 44 -11.12 1.26 -9.70
CA LYS A 44 -12.43 1.08 -10.36
C LYS A 44 -12.64 -0.33 -10.89
N SER A 45 -11.59 -0.99 -11.36
CA SER A 45 -11.67 -2.39 -11.84
C SER A 45 -11.92 -3.41 -10.74
N LEU A 46 -11.77 -3.05 -9.47
CA LEU A 46 -12.02 -3.95 -8.33
C LEU A 46 -13.45 -3.93 -7.83
N THR A 47 -14.21 -2.86 -8.07
CA THR A 47 -15.53 -2.70 -7.46
C THR A 47 -16.46 -1.87 -8.35
N ASP A 48 -17.62 -2.45 -8.63
CA ASP A 48 -18.78 -1.73 -9.17
C ASP A 48 -19.60 -1.07 -8.03
N GLU A 49 -19.40 -1.50 -6.78
CA GLU A 49 -20.23 -1.18 -5.61
C GLU A 49 -19.67 -0.04 -4.74
N ASN A 50 -18.82 0.82 -5.29
CA ASN A 50 -18.19 1.96 -4.60
C ASN A 50 -17.59 1.60 -3.22
N SER A 51 -17.17 0.36 -3.00
CA SER A 51 -16.58 -0.10 -1.74
C SER A 51 -15.60 -1.24 -1.94
N VAL A 52 -14.61 -1.30 -1.05
CA VAL A 52 -13.57 -2.34 -1.01
C VAL A 52 -13.31 -2.73 0.43
N TYR A 53 -12.71 -3.90 0.64
CA TYR A 53 -12.26 -4.34 1.96
C TYR A 53 -10.75 -4.19 2.11
N THR A 54 -10.29 -3.96 3.33
CA THR A 54 -8.88 -4.06 3.72
C THR A 54 -8.78 -4.65 5.12
N PHE A 55 -7.58 -4.98 5.57
CA PHE A 55 -7.34 -5.46 6.93
C PHE A 55 -7.60 -4.38 7.97
N ASN A 56 -8.13 -4.79 9.12
CA ASN A 56 -8.31 -3.92 10.28
C ASN A 56 -7.10 -4.04 11.21
N GLU A 57 -6.04 -3.29 10.91
CA GLU A 57 -4.79 -3.33 11.70
C GLU A 57 -4.94 -2.94 13.17
N HIS A 58 -6.07 -2.33 13.54
CA HIS A 58 -6.34 -1.86 14.89
C HIS A 58 -7.02 -2.90 15.79
N VAL A 59 -7.45 -4.05 15.23
CA VAL A 59 -7.96 -5.14 16.07
C VAL A 59 -6.76 -5.84 16.70
N PRO A 60 -6.60 -5.80 18.05
CA PRO A 60 -5.49 -6.48 18.67
C PRO A 60 -5.63 -7.98 18.47
N ILE A 61 -4.56 -8.63 17.99
CA ILE A 61 -4.61 -10.05 17.60
C ILE A 61 -4.93 -11.00 18.77
N ILE A 62 -4.68 -10.54 20.00
CA ILE A 62 -5.01 -11.24 21.24
C ILE A 62 -6.52 -11.32 21.52
N PHE A 63 -7.33 -10.45 20.91
CA PHE A 63 -8.80 -10.43 21.09
C PHE A 63 -9.54 -11.10 19.94
N TRP A 64 -8.81 -11.74 19.04
CA TRP A 64 -9.37 -12.43 17.89
C TRP A 64 -10.13 -13.70 18.30
N ASN A 65 -11.29 -13.93 17.67
CA ASN A 65 -12.06 -15.17 17.68
C ASN A 65 -12.59 -15.39 16.25
N ILE A 66 -12.59 -16.64 15.77
CA ILE A 66 -13.13 -17.05 14.45
C ILE A 66 -14.56 -16.55 14.23
N ASP A 67 -15.41 -16.57 15.26
CA ASP A 67 -16.80 -16.10 15.18
C ASP A 67 -16.91 -14.59 14.90
N LYS A 68 -15.84 -13.84 15.16
CA LYS A 68 -15.75 -12.38 14.99
C LYS A 68 -14.80 -11.98 13.87
N ILE A 69 -14.39 -12.91 13.02
CA ILE A 69 -13.38 -12.66 11.98
C ILE A 69 -13.74 -11.50 11.06
N ASP A 70 -15.03 -11.29 10.76
CA ASP A 70 -15.47 -10.17 9.91
C ASP A 70 -15.09 -8.79 10.48
N SER A 71 -14.95 -8.66 11.81
CA SER A 71 -14.49 -7.41 12.45
C SER A 71 -13.02 -7.07 12.17
N CYS A 72 -12.24 -8.07 11.73
CA CYS A 72 -10.85 -7.92 11.31
C CYS A 72 -10.71 -7.36 9.88
N TYR A 73 -11.83 -7.08 9.22
CA TYR A 73 -11.88 -6.45 7.90
C TYR A 73 -12.67 -5.14 7.95
N ILE A 74 -12.16 -4.12 7.25
CA ILE A 74 -12.82 -2.81 7.14
C ILE A 74 -13.42 -2.69 5.75
N ASN A 75 -14.74 -2.56 5.66
CA ASN A 75 -15.41 -2.10 4.44
C ASN A 75 -15.19 -0.58 4.29
N GLN A 76 -14.38 -0.19 3.31
CA GLN A 76 -14.08 1.20 2.97
C GLN A 76 -14.86 1.63 1.73
N LYS A 77 -15.70 2.67 1.87
CA LYS A 77 -16.35 3.30 0.72
C LYS A 77 -15.29 4.05 -0.13
N VAL A 78 -15.30 3.84 -1.44
CA VAL A 78 -14.45 4.50 -2.45
C VAL A 78 -14.62 6.02 -2.38
N GLU A 79 -15.85 6.50 -2.19
CA GLU A 79 -16.18 7.92 -2.00
C GLU A 79 -15.48 8.54 -0.78
N ASN A 80 -15.17 7.73 0.23
CA ASN A 80 -14.55 8.15 1.49
C ASN A 80 -13.01 8.18 1.46
N GLN A 81 -12.38 8.39 0.30
CA GLN A 81 -10.92 8.58 0.20
C GLN A 81 -10.08 7.33 0.54
N ALA A 82 -10.54 6.12 0.20
CA ALA A 82 -9.72 4.92 0.33
C ALA A 82 -8.35 5.10 -0.36
N SER A 83 -7.26 4.87 0.38
CA SER A 83 -5.86 5.10 -0.04
C SER A 83 -5.54 6.54 -0.54
N ALA A 84 -6.22 7.56 -0.01
CA ALA A 84 -5.87 8.94 -0.27
C ALA A 84 -4.63 9.38 0.52
N TYR A 85 -3.60 9.85 -0.18
CA TYR A 85 -2.43 10.49 0.42
C TYR A 85 -2.25 11.92 -0.13
N PRO A 86 -2.86 12.95 0.48
CA PRO A 86 -2.74 14.35 0.05
C PRO A 86 -1.34 14.94 0.32
N ILE A 87 -0.33 14.49 -0.41
CA ILE A 87 1.07 14.93 -0.27
C ILE A 87 1.61 15.66 -1.52
N TYR A 88 0.80 15.79 -2.57
CA TYR A 88 1.11 16.58 -3.76
C TYR A 88 0.07 17.69 -3.95
N CYS A 89 0.47 18.82 -4.53
CA CYS A 89 -0.52 19.79 -5.04
C CYS A 89 -1.01 19.30 -6.40
N ASN A 90 -2.19 19.77 -6.84
CA ASN A 90 -2.81 19.37 -8.11
C ASN A 90 -1.83 19.40 -9.28
N LYS A 91 -1.07 20.49 -9.44
CA LYS A 91 -0.09 20.63 -10.52
C LYS A 91 0.96 19.52 -10.53
N HIS A 92 1.56 19.23 -9.38
CA HIS A 92 2.60 18.20 -9.29
C HIS A 92 2.02 16.79 -9.40
N ASP A 93 0.84 16.58 -8.84
CA ASP A 93 0.13 15.30 -8.90
C ASP A 93 -0.17 14.91 -10.37
N THR A 94 -0.78 15.82 -11.13
CA THR A 94 -1.03 15.64 -12.58
C THR A 94 0.26 15.49 -13.38
N LEU A 95 1.34 16.18 -13.01
CA LEU A 95 2.63 16.06 -13.67
C LEU A 95 3.30 14.70 -13.42
N ILE A 96 3.23 14.22 -12.18
CA ILE A 96 3.98 13.04 -11.71
C ILE A 96 3.28 11.73 -12.09
N PHE A 97 1.95 11.72 -12.15
CA PHE A 97 1.19 10.50 -12.43
C PHE A 97 0.55 10.51 -13.82
N LYS A 98 1.07 11.37 -14.71
CA LYS A 98 0.46 11.64 -16.00
C LYS A 98 0.26 10.37 -16.82
N GLU A 99 1.27 9.49 -16.86
CA GLU A 99 1.23 8.28 -17.70
C GLU A 99 0.36 7.18 -17.07
N ILE A 100 0.45 6.98 -15.76
CA ILE A 100 -0.33 5.93 -15.07
C ILE A 100 -1.77 6.33 -14.74
N GLU A 101 -2.11 7.62 -14.78
CA GLU A 101 -3.47 8.15 -14.55
C GLU A 101 -4.17 8.68 -15.81
N GLN A 102 -3.63 8.46 -17.01
CA GLN A 102 -4.32 8.78 -18.25
C GLN A 102 -5.73 8.18 -18.23
N ALA A 103 -6.73 9.05 -18.05
CA ALA A 103 -8.10 8.69 -17.70
C ALA A 103 -8.65 7.58 -18.63
N GLY A 104 -8.68 6.34 -18.13
CA GLY A 104 -9.33 5.20 -18.77
C GLY A 104 -8.76 4.68 -20.09
N LYS A 105 -7.62 5.17 -20.60
CA LYS A 105 -7.32 5.02 -22.04
C LYS A 105 -6.08 4.23 -22.44
N SER A 106 -5.08 4.03 -21.57
CA SER A 106 -3.85 3.35 -21.97
C SER A 106 -3.57 2.10 -21.12
N PRO A 107 -3.24 0.95 -21.74
CA PRO A 107 -2.71 -0.21 -21.00
C PRO A 107 -1.35 0.13 -20.38
N PHE A 108 -0.96 -0.60 -19.34
CA PHE A 108 0.42 -0.50 -18.83
C PHE A 108 1.40 -1.06 -19.87
N GLU A 109 2.30 -0.20 -20.36
CA GLU A 109 3.24 -0.49 -21.45
C GLU A 109 4.64 -0.89 -20.96
N ASN A 110 4.88 -0.88 -19.64
CA ASN A 110 6.18 -1.14 -19.03
C ASN A 110 7.27 -0.18 -19.53
N THR A 111 6.90 1.07 -19.77
CA THR A 111 7.85 2.13 -20.06
C THR A 111 8.64 2.52 -18.81
N TYR A 112 9.81 3.10 -19.02
CA TYR A 112 10.65 3.54 -17.91
C TYR A 112 9.95 4.58 -17.02
N ILE A 113 9.13 5.44 -17.62
CA ILE A 113 8.41 6.48 -16.90
C ILE A 113 7.27 5.89 -16.06
N GLU A 114 6.42 5.03 -16.62
CA GLU A 114 5.35 4.37 -15.85
C GLU A 114 5.91 3.62 -14.64
N ASN A 115 7.05 2.94 -14.80
CA ASN A 115 7.72 2.24 -13.70
C ASN A 115 8.18 3.19 -12.58
N ILE A 116 8.65 4.40 -12.92
CA ILE A 116 8.97 5.42 -11.93
C ILE A 116 7.71 5.97 -11.28
N GLU A 117 6.66 6.26 -12.05
CA GLU A 117 5.40 6.80 -11.52
C GLU A 117 4.75 5.82 -10.53
N TYR A 118 4.70 4.53 -10.87
CA TYR A 118 4.24 3.46 -9.96
C TYR A 118 5.13 3.33 -8.71
N ALA A 119 6.44 3.51 -8.84
CA ALA A 119 7.33 3.52 -7.67
C ALA A 119 7.10 4.74 -6.77
N ILE A 120 6.90 5.93 -7.36
CA ILE A 120 6.54 7.15 -6.63
C ILE A 120 5.22 6.93 -5.89
N LYS A 121 4.24 6.33 -6.55
CA LYS A 121 2.92 6.00 -5.97
C LYS A 121 3.04 5.16 -4.71
N SER A 122 3.75 4.02 -4.79
CA SER A 122 4.03 3.13 -3.67
C SER A 122 4.74 3.84 -2.51
N CYS A 123 5.75 4.65 -2.82
CA CYS A 123 6.54 5.37 -1.81
C CYS A 123 5.74 6.51 -1.15
N SER A 124 4.83 7.13 -1.90
CA SER A 124 3.99 8.25 -1.44
C SER A 124 3.01 7.83 -0.37
N PHE A 125 2.34 6.69 -0.56
CA PHE A 125 1.46 6.13 0.45
C PHE A 125 2.20 5.89 1.77
N GLU A 126 3.34 5.20 1.69
CA GLU A 126 4.17 4.85 2.85
C GLU A 126 4.67 6.10 3.59
N LEU A 127 5.10 7.13 2.85
CA LEU A 127 5.50 8.41 3.45
C LEU A 127 4.33 9.07 4.18
N TYR A 128 3.17 9.15 3.52
CA TYR A 128 1.99 9.78 4.10
C TYR A 128 1.53 9.09 5.38
N TYR A 129 1.47 7.75 5.38
CA TYR A 129 1.05 6.98 6.55
C TYR A 129 2.00 7.17 7.73
N LYS A 130 3.32 7.22 7.49
CA LYS A 130 4.31 7.55 8.55
C LYS A 130 4.12 8.95 9.12
N VAL A 131 3.79 9.93 8.28
CA VAL A 131 3.49 11.29 8.76
C VAL A 131 2.21 11.31 9.60
N LEU A 132 1.18 10.55 9.23
CA LEU A 132 -0.03 10.39 10.04
C LEU A 132 0.28 9.74 11.39
N ASN A 133 1.06 8.66 11.39
CA ASN A 133 1.46 7.97 12.62
C ASN A 133 2.27 8.88 13.54
N LEU A 134 3.22 9.66 13.01
CA LEU A 134 3.95 10.66 13.80
C LEU A 134 3.04 11.72 14.41
N LYS A 135 2.05 12.20 13.66
CA LYS A 135 1.05 13.14 14.18
C LYS A 135 0.22 12.54 15.29
N TYR A 136 -0.16 11.28 15.15
CA TYR A 136 -0.93 10.56 16.17
C TYR A 136 -0.11 10.36 17.45
N LEU A 137 1.13 9.90 17.33
CA LEU A 137 2.01 9.75 18.49
C LEU A 137 2.30 11.11 19.14
N ALA A 138 2.54 12.17 18.36
CA ALA A 138 2.68 13.52 18.90
C ALA A 138 1.41 13.99 19.65
N TYR A 139 0.22 13.65 19.17
CA TYR A 139 -1.03 13.94 19.88
C TYR A 139 -1.13 13.19 21.21
N ILE A 140 -0.79 11.90 21.26
CA ILE A 140 -0.73 11.14 22.51
C ILE A 140 0.25 11.82 23.47
N PHE A 141 1.45 12.18 22.99
CA PHE A 141 2.46 12.86 23.80
C PHE A 141 1.94 14.18 24.40
N GLU A 142 1.20 14.97 23.62
CA GLU A 142 0.61 16.24 24.06
C GLU A 142 -0.51 16.08 25.11
N ASN A 143 -1.26 14.97 25.09
CA ASN A 143 -2.52 14.85 25.84
C ASN A 143 -2.51 13.78 26.93
N GLU A 144 -1.62 12.80 26.85
CA GLU A 144 -1.55 11.64 27.74
C GLU A 144 -0.12 11.45 28.28
N PRO A 145 0.38 12.37 29.13
CA PRO A 145 1.78 12.35 29.61
C PRO A 145 2.13 11.11 30.45
N LEU A 146 1.13 10.36 30.91
CA LEU A 146 1.31 9.10 31.65
C LEU A 146 1.63 7.89 30.74
N VAL A 147 1.45 8.02 29.42
CA VAL A 147 1.75 6.97 28.43
C VAL A 147 3.23 6.96 28.01
N LEU A 148 4.04 7.85 28.61
CA LEU A 148 5.47 8.01 28.33
C LEU A 148 6.29 6.88 28.96
N ASP A 149 6.26 5.71 28.34
CA ASP A 149 7.17 4.61 28.66
C ASP A 149 8.28 4.47 27.60
N ARG A 150 9.21 3.54 27.86
CA ARG A 150 10.31 3.24 26.94
C ARG A 150 9.82 2.74 25.57
N ASN A 151 8.70 2.03 25.53
CA ASN A 151 8.15 1.46 24.31
C ASN A 151 7.56 2.56 23.41
N PHE A 152 6.82 3.50 23.99
CA PHE A 152 6.30 4.67 23.29
C PHE A 152 7.44 5.51 22.69
N ASN A 153 8.46 5.82 23.48
CA ASN A 153 9.63 6.59 23.02
C ASN A 153 10.36 5.88 21.87
N ASN A 154 10.55 4.55 21.98
CA ASN A 154 11.14 3.75 20.91
C ASN A 154 10.29 3.80 19.64
N SER A 155 8.97 3.61 19.75
CA SER A 155 8.04 3.66 18.62
C SER A 155 8.03 5.02 17.94
N TYR A 156 8.04 6.12 18.71
CA TYR A 156 8.12 7.48 18.18
C TYR A 156 9.43 7.70 17.42
N PHE A 157 10.56 7.37 18.04
CA PHE A 157 11.89 7.51 17.42
C PHE A 157 12.03 6.70 16.13
N LEU A 158 11.62 5.43 16.15
CA LEU A 158 11.67 4.56 14.98
C LEU A 158 10.78 5.08 13.86
N THR A 159 9.54 5.50 14.18
CA THR A 159 8.63 6.08 13.18
C THR A 159 9.22 7.34 12.56
N GLN A 160 9.87 8.19 13.35
CA GLN A 160 10.53 9.41 12.87
C GLN A 160 11.69 9.07 11.94
N LYS A 161 12.58 8.17 12.37
CA LYS A 161 13.70 7.68 11.56
C LYS A 161 13.23 7.13 10.22
N TYR A 162 12.25 6.23 10.24
CA TYR A 162 11.71 5.62 9.03
C TYR A 162 11.01 6.63 8.11
N MET A 163 10.35 7.65 8.66
CA MET A 163 9.75 8.72 7.86
C MET A 163 10.82 9.49 7.07
N PHE A 164 11.94 9.86 7.71
CA PHE A 164 13.03 10.55 7.04
C PHE A 164 13.72 9.68 5.98
N GLU A 165 13.93 8.39 6.29
CA GLU A 165 14.46 7.42 5.33
C GLU A 165 13.54 7.30 4.10
N THR A 166 12.23 7.13 4.31
CA THR A 166 11.24 7.08 3.22
C THR A 166 11.21 8.38 2.42
N ASN A 167 11.29 9.55 3.08
CA ASN A 167 11.34 10.84 2.39
C ASN A 167 12.59 10.98 1.50
N ASN A 168 13.74 10.46 1.94
CA ASN A 168 14.95 10.44 1.11
C ASN A 168 14.77 9.56 -0.14
N VAL A 169 14.09 8.42 -0.01
CA VAL A 169 13.73 7.56 -1.15
C VAL A 169 12.76 8.27 -2.09
N SER A 170 11.71 8.90 -1.56
CA SER A 170 10.74 9.68 -2.34
C SER A 170 11.42 10.79 -3.14
N ASN A 171 12.33 11.55 -2.52
CA ASN A 171 13.09 12.60 -3.21
C ASN A 171 13.96 12.05 -4.36
N LYS A 172 14.57 10.87 -4.19
CA LYS A 172 15.36 10.22 -5.26
C LYS A 172 14.47 9.82 -6.44
N LEU A 173 13.29 9.27 -6.18
CA LEU A 173 12.33 8.90 -7.23
C LEU A 173 11.82 10.14 -7.98
N LEU A 174 11.48 11.20 -7.24
CA LEU A 174 11.02 12.46 -7.82
C LEU A 174 12.10 13.14 -8.68
N ASP A 175 13.36 13.13 -8.23
CA ASP A 175 14.50 13.64 -9.01
C ASP A 175 14.74 12.80 -10.26
N LEU A 176 14.60 11.47 -10.15
CA LEU A 176 14.71 10.56 -11.29
C LEU A 176 13.61 10.84 -12.33
N HIS A 177 12.36 10.98 -11.89
CA HIS A 177 11.24 11.37 -12.74
C HIS A 177 11.51 12.70 -13.45
N LYS A 178 11.93 13.73 -12.70
CA LYS A 178 12.26 15.05 -13.25
C LYS A 178 13.35 14.97 -14.33
N LYS A 179 14.43 14.23 -14.07
CA LYS A 179 15.54 14.06 -15.02
C LYS A 179 15.11 13.30 -16.28
N TYR A 180 14.24 12.29 -16.14
CA TYR A 180 13.66 11.62 -17.28
C TYR A 180 12.80 12.57 -18.11
N PHE A 181 11.86 13.28 -17.49
CA PHE A 181 10.95 14.20 -18.18
C PHE A 181 11.69 15.33 -18.91
N GLN A 182 12.77 15.86 -18.31
CA GLN A 182 13.53 16.97 -18.89
C GLN A 182 14.56 16.57 -19.95
N LYS A 183 15.14 15.36 -19.84
CA LYS A 183 16.35 14.98 -20.60
C LYS A 183 16.31 13.55 -21.17
N GLY A 184 15.22 12.81 -21.00
CA GLY A 184 15.13 11.40 -21.36
C GLY A 184 16.08 10.50 -20.56
N TYR A 185 16.60 10.98 -19.42
CA TYR A 185 17.61 10.26 -18.64
C TYR A 185 17.06 8.98 -18.00
N LYS A 186 17.65 7.84 -18.35
CA LYS A 186 17.35 6.52 -17.76
C LYS A 186 18.47 6.09 -16.80
N PHE A 187 18.17 6.03 -15.51
CA PHE A 187 19.12 5.52 -14.51
C PHE A 187 19.20 3.99 -14.56
N LYS A 188 20.33 3.46 -15.01
CA LYS A 188 20.56 2.01 -15.19
C LYS A 188 20.40 1.17 -13.91
N LYS A 189 20.59 1.78 -12.74
CA LYS A 189 20.43 1.14 -11.43
C LYS A 189 19.00 1.22 -10.91
N PHE A 190 18.05 1.81 -11.61
CA PHE A 190 16.64 1.62 -11.29
C PHE A 190 16.15 0.41 -12.09
N LYS A 191 15.82 -0.68 -11.40
CA LYS A 191 15.40 -1.94 -11.99
C LYS A 191 13.90 -2.10 -11.86
N THR A 192 13.29 -2.82 -12.79
CA THR A 192 11.89 -3.22 -12.70
C THR A 192 11.74 -4.61 -13.28
N VAL A 193 10.97 -5.43 -12.57
CA VAL A 193 10.50 -6.74 -13.03
C VAL A 193 8.98 -6.67 -13.07
N VAL A 194 8.41 -7.23 -14.13
CA VAL A 194 6.97 -7.35 -14.32
C VAL A 194 6.64 -8.84 -14.35
N ILE A 195 5.77 -9.26 -13.44
CA ILE A 195 5.35 -10.65 -13.29
C ILE A 195 3.89 -10.73 -13.71
N ASN A 196 3.61 -11.53 -14.74
CA ASN A 196 2.25 -11.80 -15.16
C ASN A 196 1.63 -12.82 -14.19
N ILE A 197 0.43 -12.52 -13.71
CA ILE A 197 -0.38 -13.48 -12.95
C ILE A 197 -1.22 -14.25 -13.99
N PRO A 198 -1.31 -15.58 -13.94
CA PRO A 198 -1.99 -16.41 -14.94
C PRO A 198 -3.53 -16.34 -14.79
N SER A 199 -4.08 -15.13 -14.78
CA SER A 199 -5.49 -14.86 -14.55
C SER A 199 -6.01 -13.77 -15.50
N LYS A 200 -7.33 -13.70 -15.66
CA LYS A 200 -8.01 -12.59 -16.34
C LYS A 200 -8.23 -11.39 -15.43
N LYS A 201 -8.34 -11.61 -14.11
CA LYS A 201 -8.63 -10.58 -13.11
C LYS A 201 -8.14 -11.03 -11.74
N ILE A 202 -7.47 -10.13 -11.02
CA ILE A 202 -7.17 -10.32 -9.60
C ILE A 202 -8.10 -9.47 -8.75
N GLU A 203 -8.62 -10.06 -7.67
CA GLU A 203 -9.57 -9.43 -6.76
C GLU A 203 -8.90 -8.58 -5.67
N CYS A 204 -7.67 -8.11 -5.91
CA CYS A 204 -7.02 -7.09 -5.10
C CYS A 204 -6.20 -6.08 -5.90
N THR A 205 -5.89 -4.95 -5.27
CA THR A 205 -4.89 -3.99 -5.74
C THR A 205 -4.02 -3.58 -4.56
N LEU A 206 -2.79 -3.23 -4.89
CA LEU A 206 -1.77 -2.82 -3.95
C LEU A 206 -0.95 -1.72 -4.61
N SER A 207 -0.56 -0.73 -3.82
CA SER A 207 0.57 0.15 -4.15
C SER A 207 1.32 0.46 -2.87
N GLU A 208 2.46 -0.19 -2.65
CA GLU A 208 3.16 -0.12 -1.37
C GLU A 208 4.68 -0.24 -1.53
N MET A 209 5.42 0.39 -0.63
CA MET A 209 6.87 0.19 -0.49
C MET A 209 7.13 -0.78 0.65
N LEU A 210 7.72 -1.94 0.35
CA LEU A 210 8.07 -2.96 1.34
C LEU A 210 9.57 -3.17 1.40
N LYS A 211 10.07 -3.68 2.53
CA LYS A 211 11.46 -4.12 2.64
C LYS A 211 11.53 -5.62 2.36
N VAL A 212 12.10 -5.99 1.21
CA VAL A 212 12.26 -7.38 0.77
C VAL A 212 13.75 -7.66 0.62
N ASP A 213 14.24 -8.74 1.24
CA ASP A 213 15.65 -9.12 1.21
C ASP A 213 16.60 -7.98 1.66
N GLY A 214 16.13 -7.15 2.60
CA GLY A 214 16.88 -5.99 3.10
C GLY A 214 16.80 -4.73 2.22
N ILE A 215 16.11 -4.78 1.08
CA ILE A 215 16.04 -3.73 0.06
C ILE A 215 14.63 -3.10 0.06
N ASN A 216 14.55 -1.78 -0.13
CA ASN A 216 13.27 -1.13 -0.37
C ASN A 216 12.79 -1.43 -1.79
N VAL A 217 11.66 -2.11 -1.89
CA VAL A 217 11.02 -2.51 -3.13
C VAL A 217 9.68 -1.81 -3.25
N PHE A 218 9.39 -1.29 -4.43
CA PHE A 218 8.11 -0.65 -4.77
C PHE A 218 7.25 -1.67 -5.51
N ILE A 219 6.16 -2.09 -4.88
CA ILE A 219 5.30 -3.15 -5.38
C ILE A 219 3.95 -2.55 -5.75
N ASN A 220 3.48 -2.87 -6.95
CA ASN A 220 2.16 -2.51 -7.42
C ASN A 220 1.46 -3.74 -8.00
N MET A 221 0.21 -3.97 -7.61
CA MET A 221 -0.66 -4.97 -8.21
C MET A 221 -1.76 -4.26 -8.98
N ILE A 222 -1.81 -4.52 -10.29
CA ILE A 222 -2.68 -3.79 -11.21
C ILE A 222 -3.50 -4.76 -12.06
N ASN A 223 -4.70 -4.32 -12.46
CA ASN A 223 -5.62 -5.02 -13.35
C ASN A 223 -5.70 -4.27 -14.69
N CYS A 224 -4.63 -4.28 -15.52
CA CYS A 224 -4.65 -3.52 -16.78
C CYS A 224 -3.68 -4.03 -17.88
N PRO A 225 -4.17 -4.58 -19.01
CA PRO A 225 -5.48 -5.22 -19.22
C PRO A 225 -5.57 -6.60 -18.56
N LEU A 226 -4.42 -7.21 -18.26
CA LEU A 226 -4.30 -8.45 -17.48
C LEU A 226 -3.62 -8.15 -16.14
N PRO A 227 -3.88 -8.98 -15.11
CA PRO A 227 -3.27 -8.84 -13.81
C PRO A 227 -1.75 -8.99 -13.83
N LYS A 228 -1.05 -8.04 -13.22
CA LYS A 228 0.42 -8.02 -13.14
C LYS A 228 0.89 -7.52 -11.79
N ILE A 229 2.05 -8.01 -11.38
CA ILE A 229 2.83 -7.48 -10.26
C ILE A 229 4.01 -6.71 -10.85
N ILE A 230 4.07 -5.40 -10.58
CA ILE A 230 5.17 -4.53 -10.96
C ILE A 230 6.06 -4.34 -9.73
N ILE A 231 7.32 -4.71 -9.86
CA ILE A 231 8.30 -4.69 -8.77
C ILE A 231 9.48 -3.85 -9.23
N SER A 232 9.68 -2.70 -8.60
CA SER A 232 10.79 -1.80 -8.90
C SER A 232 11.68 -1.60 -7.69
N TRP A 233 12.98 -1.41 -7.90
CA TRP A 233 13.93 -1.12 -6.83
C TRP A 233 15.18 -0.39 -7.36
N TYR A 234 15.96 0.17 -6.44
CA TYR A 234 17.31 0.64 -6.76
C TYR A 234 18.30 -0.51 -6.58
N ASP A 235 19.18 -0.73 -7.56
CA ASP A 235 20.19 -1.78 -7.65
C ASP A 235 21.34 -1.53 -6.65
N ASN A 236 21.02 -1.65 -5.36
CA ASN A 236 21.92 -1.65 -4.23
C ASN A 236 21.96 -3.02 -3.52
N GLY A 237 21.43 -4.05 -4.19
CA GLY A 237 21.35 -5.43 -3.76
C GLY A 237 20.49 -6.26 -4.72
N GLN A 238 20.40 -7.56 -4.48
CA GLN A 238 19.59 -8.48 -5.26
C GLN A 238 18.27 -8.78 -4.55
N VAL A 239 17.16 -8.54 -5.23
CA VAL A 239 15.85 -9.07 -4.81
C VAL A 239 15.78 -10.50 -5.30
N CYS A 240 15.54 -11.47 -4.40
CA CYS A 240 15.48 -12.88 -4.77
C CYS A 240 14.39 -13.09 -5.83
N ASN A 241 14.71 -13.89 -6.85
CA ASN A 241 13.74 -14.33 -7.83
C ASN A 241 12.67 -15.15 -7.11
N ARG A 242 11.42 -14.78 -7.34
CA ARG A 242 10.24 -15.45 -6.82
C ARG A 242 9.24 -15.57 -7.95
N ASP A 243 8.48 -16.65 -7.96
CA ASP A 243 7.36 -16.79 -8.90
C ASP A 243 6.17 -15.90 -8.48
N TRP A 244 5.11 -15.92 -9.29
CA TRP A 244 3.95 -15.07 -9.05
C TRP A 244 3.18 -15.46 -7.78
N GLU A 245 3.12 -16.74 -7.40
CA GLU A 245 2.43 -17.22 -6.20
C GLU A 245 3.17 -16.79 -4.94
N GLU A 246 4.50 -16.95 -4.95
CA GLU A 246 5.39 -16.51 -3.87
C GLU A 246 5.28 -15.01 -3.63
N TRP A 247 5.20 -14.20 -4.69
CA TRP A 247 4.98 -12.76 -4.56
C TRP A 247 3.60 -12.41 -4.02
N VAL A 248 2.54 -13.07 -4.49
CA VAL A 248 1.18 -12.86 -3.95
C VAL A 248 1.16 -13.19 -2.46
N ASN A 249 1.74 -14.33 -2.05
CA ASN A 249 1.80 -14.69 -0.63
C ASN A 249 2.58 -13.66 0.20
N LEU A 250 3.76 -13.23 -0.27
CA LEU A 250 4.55 -12.20 0.41
C LEU A 250 3.75 -10.91 0.60
N ILE A 251 3.01 -10.49 -0.44
CA ILE A 251 2.14 -9.32 -0.39
C ILE A 251 1.04 -9.52 0.65
N LEU A 252 0.28 -10.62 0.60
CA LEU A 252 -0.79 -10.89 1.57
C LEU A 252 -0.27 -10.90 3.01
N MET A 253 0.95 -11.40 3.22
CA MET A 253 1.59 -11.45 4.54
C MET A 253 2.06 -10.09 5.07
N ASN A 254 2.45 -9.14 4.21
CA ASN A 254 3.20 -7.96 4.65
C ASN A 254 2.58 -6.61 4.29
N SER A 255 1.56 -6.60 3.42
CA SER A 255 1.00 -5.35 2.90
C SER A 255 0.01 -4.68 3.84
N THR A 256 0.22 -3.39 4.10
CA THR A 256 -0.69 -2.54 4.87
C THR A 256 -1.63 -1.73 3.97
N ASN A 257 -1.33 -1.63 2.67
CA ASN A 257 -2.11 -0.85 1.68
C ASN A 257 -2.76 -1.72 0.61
N ILE A 258 -3.26 -2.89 1.00
CA ILE A 258 -3.97 -3.80 0.11
C ILE A 258 -5.47 -3.60 0.21
N PHE A 259 -6.14 -3.62 -0.95
CA PHE A 259 -7.59 -3.55 -1.04
C PHE A 259 -8.11 -4.74 -1.82
N PHE A 260 -9.15 -5.36 -1.29
CA PHE A 260 -9.83 -6.51 -1.84
C PHE A 260 -11.20 -6.11 -2.37
N SER A 261 -11.66 -6.78 -3.43
CA SER A 261 -13.04 -6.64 -3.87
C SER A 261 -14.02 -7.21 -2.84
N ASN A 262 -15.26 -6.72 -2.87
CA ASN A 262 -16.35 -7.26 -2.07
C ASN A 262 -16.60 -8.74 -2.41
N GLN A 263 -16.50 -9.09 -3.69
CA GLN A 263 -16.69 -10.46 -4.18
C GLN A 263 -15.71 -11.43 -3.53
N PHE A 264 -14.42 -11.08 -3.46
CA PHE A 264 -13.42 -11.94 -2.85
C PHE A 264 -13.67 -12.16 -1.36
N ILE A 265 -13.78 -11.09 -0.57
CA ILE A 265 -13.98 -11.24 0.89
C ILE A 265 -15.29 -11.94 1.22
N SER A 266 -16.36 -11.69 0.47
CA SER A 266 -17.65 -12.35 0.70
C SER A 266 -17.65 -13.82 0.25
N GLY A 267 -16.77 -14.20 -0.68
CA GLY A 267 -16.60 -15.58 -1.16
C GLY A 267 -15.65 -16.44 -0.31
N LEU A 268 -15.02 -15.86 0.71
CA LEU A 268 -14.23 -16.62 1.69
C LEU A 268 -15.13 -17.10 2.83
N ASP A 269 -14.95 -18.35 3.25
CA ASP A 269 -15.55 -18.85 4.49
C ASP A 269 -14.82 -18.31 5.74
N GLN A 270 -15.35 -18.61 6.93
CA GLN A 270 -14.76 -18.12 8.19
C GLN A 270 -13.35 -18.63 8.44
N TYR A 271 -13.01 -19.87 8.03
CA TYR A 271 -11.68 -20.44 8.20
C TYR A 271 -10.68 -19.80 7.24
N GLU A 272 -11.08 -19.56 5.99
CA GLU A 272 -10.26 -18.87 5.00
C GLU A 272 -10.01 -17.41 5.37
N LYS A 273 -11.03 -16.68 5.81
CA LYS A 273 -10.86 -15.32 6.36
C LYS A 273 -9.91 -15.33 7.54
N THR A 274 -10.09 -16.29 8.45
CA THR A 274 -9.22 -16.43 9.61
C THR A 274 -7.78 -16.67 9.20
N TYR A 275 -7.56 -17.62 8.30
CA TYR A 275 -6.23 -17.93 7.80
C TYR A 275 -5.60 -16.72 7.14
N LEU A 276 -6.34 -16.02 6.26
CA LEU A 276 -5.87 -14.83 5.57
C LEU A 276 -5.44 -13.73 6.55
N TYR A 277 -6.26 -13.43 7.55
CA TYR A 277 -5.95 -12.41 8.56
C TYR A 277 -4.77 -12.82 9.46
N LEU A 278 -4.74 -14.05 9.96
CA LEU A 278 -3.63 -14.53 10.80
C LEU A 278 -2.32 -14.63 10.03
N ASN A 279 -2.37 -15.00 8.75
CA ASN A 279 -1.20 -15.04 7.87
C ASN A 279 -0.68 -13.62 7.58
N HIS A 280 -1.58 -12.65 7.41
CA HIS A 280 -1.23 -11.23 7.33
C HIS A 280 -0.57 -10.73 8.62
N ARG A 281 -1.08 -11.14 9.78
CA ARG A 281 -0.57 -10.73 11.09
C ARG A 281 0.47 -11.68 11.67
N ARG A 282 1.20 -12.40 10.82
CA ARG A 282 2.16 -13.44 11.21
C ARG A 282 3.42 -12.86 11.85
N THR A 283 3.25 -12.44 13.10
CA THR A 283 4.28 -11.85 13.96
C THR A 283 4.57 -12.77 15.15
N SER A 284 5.58 -12.43 15.95
CA SER A 284 5.87 -13.13 17.20
C SER A 284 4.76 -12.99 18.27
N GLU A 285 3.77 -12.13 18.03
CA GLU A 285 2.64 -11.91 18.95
C GLU A 285 1.55 -12.97 18.84
N LEU A 286 1.60 -13.83 17.82
CA LEU A 286 0.64 -14.93 17.65
C LEU A 286 0.75 -15.94 18.80
N SER A 287 -0.39 -16.29 19.39
CA SER A 287 -0.48 -17.36 20.38
C SER A 287 -0.09 -18.71 19.78
N GLN A 288 0.26 -19.69 20.62
CA GLN A 288 0.57 -21.04 20.16
C GLN A 288 -0.59 -21.68 19.39
N GLU A 289 -1.82 -21.40 19.81
CA GLU A 289 -3.04 -21.86 19.14
C GLU A 289 -3.18 -21.25 17.73
N GLN A 290 -2.96 -19.93 17.60
CA GLN A 290 -3.01 -19.25 16.30
C GLN A 290 -1.90 -19.75 15.35
N GLN A 291 -0.70 -19.98 15.88
CA GLN A 291 0.38 -20.58 15.11
C GLN A 291 0.05 -22.01 14.67
N ASN A 292 -0.58 -22.81 15.54
CA ASN A 292 -1.03 -24.15 15.21
C ASN A 292 -2.15 -24.12 14.16
N PHE A 293 -3.09 -23.18 14.25
CA PHE A 293 -4.12 -22.98 13.24
C PHE A 293 -3.50 -22.75 11.85
N LEU A 294 -2.53 -21.84 11.75
CA LEU A 294 -1.83 -21.58 10.48
C LEU A 294 -1.09 -22.81 9.96
N LYS A 295 -0.44 -23.58 10.84
CA LYS A 295 0.30 -24.80 10.45
C LYS A 295 -0.62 -25.91 9.95
N ILE A 296 -1.74 -26.15 10.64
CA ILE A 296 -2.70 -27.22 10.30
C ILE A 296 -3.46 -26.90 9.01
N ASN A 297 -3.71 -25.61 8.77
CA ASN A 297 -4.52 -25.13 7.66
C ASN A 297 -3.69 -24.50 6.53
N ASP A 298 -2.41 -24.83 6.41
CA ASP A 298 -1.49 -24.26 5.42
C ASP A 298 -2.02 -24.37 3.97
N LYS A 299 -2.75 -25.45 3.67
CA LYS A 299 -3.42 -25.68 2.38
C LYS A 299 -4.48 -24.64 2.03
N LEU A 300 -5.08 -23.96 3.02
CA LEU A 300 -6.07 -22.90 2.77
C LEU A 300 -5.45 -21.74 1.99
N LEU A 301 -4.15 -21.46 2.16
CA LEU A 301 -3.48 -20.39 1.43
C LEU A 301 -3.62 -20.56 -0.08
N LYS A 302 -3.44 -21.79 -0.58
CA LYS A 302 -3.56 -22.07 -2.02
C LYS A 302 -5.00 -21.85 -2.52
N GLY A 303 -5.99 -22.29 -1.74
CA GLY A 303 -7.41 -22.03 -2.04
C GLY A 303 -7.72 -20.53 -2.08
N ILE A 304 -7.22 -19.77 -1.11
CA ILE A 304 -7.38 -18.32 -1.03
C ILE A 304 -6.71 -17.63 -2.23
N ILE A 305 -5.49 -18.01 -2.60
CA ILE A 305 -4.79 -17.45 -3.78
C ILE A 305 -5.55 -17.77 -5.06
N ASN A 306 -6.08 -18.99 -5.21
CA ASN A 306 -6.89 -19.37 -6.36
C ASN A 306 -8.16 -18.50 -6.46
N LYS A 307 -8.87 -18.29 -5.35
CA LYS A 307 -10.05 -17.41 -5.30
C LYS A 307 -9.67 -15.95 -5.59
N LEU A 308 -8.57 -15.46 -5.02
CA LEU A 308 -8.07 -14.10 -5.24
C LEU A 308 -7.76 -13.86 -6.72
N CYS A 309 -7.18 -14.86 -7.38
CA CYS A 309 -6.76 -14.80 -8.77
C CYS A 309 -7.81 -15.37 -9.73
N ASN A 310 -9.04 -15.68 -9.30
CA ASN A 310 -10.09 -16.29 -10.15
C ASN A 310 -9.58 -17.50 -10.97
N LEU A 311 -8.72 -18.33 -10.39
CA LEU A 311 -8.22 -19.55 -11.01
C LEU A 311 -9.25 -20.65 -10.81
N SER A 312 -9.55 -21.41 -11.87
CA SER A 312 -10.42 -22.58 -11.76
C SER A 312 -9.90 -23.52 -10.67
N PRO A 313 -10.77 -24.09 -9.81
CA PRO A 313 -10.35 -25.15 -8.91
C PRO A 313 -9.84 -26.32 -9.75
N PHE A 314 -8.62 -26.77 -9.47
CA PHE A 314 -8.02 -27.95 -10.08
C PHE A 314 -8.72 -29.23 -9.64
#